data_AF-A0A384LBX5-F1
#
_entry.id   AF-A0A384LBX5-F1
#
_cell.length_a   1.000
_cell.length_b   1.000
_cell.length_c   1.000
_cell.angle_alpha   90.00
_cell.angle_beta   90.00
_cell.angle_gamma   90.00
#
_symmetry.space_group_name_H-M   'P 1'
#
loop_
_entity.id
_entity.type
_entity.pdbx_description
1 polymer ?
#
loop_
_entity_poly.entity_id
_entity_poly.type
_entity_poly.pdbx_seq_one_letter_code
_entity_poly.pdbx_strand_id
1 'polypeptide(L)'
;MADEECQSATPVNNNSNNLDDEIDDLIYYVRTDDIVEVKRILQHGNISSINDVKDENENTLLHFACANNNVDMIRFLLYECAIGHNQLNASGNSPLMWAIQNKHYEAVKEVLLFDYLLYSKEYTTVERKKNELYENMREDFSHSSLMKEEYQLSVHAKNKINSMNFFGNIFSDNNYNRLSNGDSGNNVGNNILSGQRETWEEQIRLYKGANKIDLLRKNEFSKNILSEAFNAQDENILHLVLSHPMSSVLDDQGENIMSNVNGVANRQDNAPSGHEDTSFTTNLGDAKIIQECTHQLLISREAKIKNGENEEEAIIRIREIGLNYFGNSFEDGRTSGEEIHSHNDITGINIWECCLTMSKWICDLCVQNNTLFNNKLVLELGAGSGLGSISLFTHANIFRNGTDQGPEQVVISDVNPFTLNNISHNILLNEELFSKLDSTWRNKIKVCNIDWTNEDTYPHQNEQIVTFDYIIGSDLIYDKKIVPSLIHIINLTLKTNGIFLYVYRKNRDGSQEFLEQLKNGNYDIQLFTPPSHYFISPFLNLSQDLYEAKFSEFTDTSNFVMMRCQKY
;
A
#
# COMPACT_ATOMS: atom_id res chain seq x y z
N MET A 1 -58.06 -48.12 48.89
CA MET A 1 -57.39 -46.90 49.35
C MET A 1 -55.91 -47.12 49.10
N ALA A 2 -55.49 -46.81 47.89
CA ALA A 2 -54.11 -46.86 47.44
C ALA A 2 -53.88 -45.47 46.88
N ASP A 3 -53.07 -44.69 47.59
CA ASP A 3 -52.78 -43.31 47.26
C ASP A 3 -51.78 -43.25 46.11
N GLU A 4 -52.16 -42.47 45.10
CA GLU A 4 -51.38 -42.03 43.97
C GLU A 4 -50.37 -40.95 44.41
N GLU A 5 -49.08 -41.16 44.16
CA GLU A 5 -48.16 -40.07 43.83
C GLU A 5 -47.38 -40.49 42.58
N CYS A 6 -47.97 -40.14 41.43
CA CYS A 6 -47.36 -40.28 40.12
C CYS A 6 -46.47 -39.05 39.87
N GLN A 7 -45.20 -39.29 39.59
CA GLN A 7 -44.22 -38.30 39.17
C GLN A 7 -44.74 -37.52 37.96
N SER A 8 -45.12 -36.26 38.16
CA SER A 8 -45.29 -35.32 37.05
C SER A 8 -43.91 -34.87 36.59
N ALA A 9 -43.39 -35.49 35.54
CA ALA A 9 -42.32 -34.92 34.75
C ALA A 9 -42.81 -33.58 34.16
N THR A 10 -42.33 -32.47 34.71
CA THR A 10 -42.41 -31.18 34.06
C THR A 10 -41.63 -31.26 32.73
N PRO A 11 -42.19 -30.80 31.60
CA PRO A 11 -41.39 -30.63 30.40
C PRO A 11 -40.30 -29.62 30.74
N VAL A 12 -39.04 -30.03 30.60
CA VAL A 12 -37.91 -29.10 30.66
C VAL A 12 -38.06 -28.18 29.47
N ASN A 13 -38.53 -26.96 29.73
CA ASN A 13 -38.62 -25.88 28.75
C ASN A 13 -37.21 -25.32 28.54
N ASN A 14 -36.40 -26.00 27.70
CA ASN A 14 -35.09 -25.51 27.25
C ASN A 14 -35.27 -24.43 26.18
N ASN A 15 -35.86 -23.29 26.53
CA ASN A 15 -35.97 -22.12 25.65
C ASN A 15 -35.55 -20.86 26.41
N SER A 16 -34.25 -20.74 26.66
CA SER A 16 -33.62 -19.45 26.92
C SER A 16 -32.22 -19.48 26.31
N ASN A 17 -32.14 -19.49 24.98
CA ASN A 17 -30.92 -19.00 24.33
C ASN A 17 -30.86 -17.51 24.65
N ASN A 18 -29.81 -17.07 25.35
CA ASN A 18 -29.63 -15.65 25.62
C ASN A 18 -29.39 -14.93 24.29
N LEU A 19 -29.84 -13.68 24.16
CA LEU A 19 -29.64 -12.89 22.94
C LEU A 19 -28.14 -12.77 22.58
N ASP A 20 -27.29 -12.71 23.61
CA ASP A 20 -25.84 -12.67 23.46
C ASP A 20 -25.28 -13.95 22.81
N ASP A 21 -25.79 -15.12 23.20
CA ASP A 21 -25.38 -16.40 22.60
C ASP A 21 -25.78 -16.47 21.11
N GLU A 22 -26.96 -15.93 20.76
CA GLU A 22 -27.39 -15.83 19.36
C GLU A 22 -26.55 -14.85 18.55
N ILE A 23 -26.09 -13.75 19.16
CA ILE A 23 -25.17 -12.79 18.52
C ILE A 23 -23.82 -13.44 18.27
N ASP A 24 -23.28 -14.17 19.24
CA ASP A 24 -22.01 -14.88 19.11
C ASP A 24 -22.08 -15.96 18.02
N ASP A 25 -23.16 -16.76 17.99
CA ASP A 25 -23.42 -17.72 16.93
C ASP A 25 -23.50 -17.03 15.56
N LEU A 26 -24.23 -15.91 15.47
CA LEU A 26 -24.38 -15.14 14.24
C LEU A 26 -23.03 -14.61 13.73
N ILE A 27 -22.20 -14.05 14.62
CA ILE A 27 -20.84 -13.58 14.28
C ILE A 27 -19.98 -14.77 13.81
N TYR A 28 -20.05 -15.90 14.52
CA TYR A 28 -19.31 -17.11 14.15
C TYR A 28 -19.68 -17.58 12.73
N TYR A 29 -20.97 -17.72 12.42
CA TYR A 29 -21.42 -18.17 11.11
C TYR A 29 -21.10 -17.17 9.98
N VAL A 30 -21.09 -15.87 10.29
CA VAL A 30 -20.61 -14.84 9.35
C VAL A 30 -19.12 -15.03 9.04
N ARG A 31 -18.30 -15.30 10.05
CA ARG A 31 -16.85 -15.55 9.87
C ARG A 31 -16.57 -16.82 9.06
N THR A 32 -17.41 -17.83 9.18
CA THR A 32 -17.27 -19.12 8.45
C THR A 32 -18.04 -19.18 7.13
N ASP A 33 -18.61 -18.07 6.67
CA ASP A 33 -19.39 -17.98 5.42
C ASP A 33 -20.62 -18.91 5.36
N ASP A 34 -21.21 -19.24 6.52
CA ASP A 34 -22.39 -20.11 6.62
C ASP A 34 -23.69 -19.30 6.49
N ILE A 35 -24.01 -18.90 5.25
CA ILE A 35 -25.19 -18.10 4.93
C ILE A 35 -26.49 -18.81 5.32
N VAL A 36 -26.52 -20.15 5.31
CA VAL A 36 -27.72 -20.94 5.64
C VAL A 36 -28.07 -20.78 7.12
N GLU A 37 -27.07 -20.91 8.01
CA GLU A 37 -27.28 -20.71 9.45
C GLU A 37 -27.53 -19.24 9.80
N VAL A 38 -26.80 -18.30 9.18
CA VAL A 38 -27.09 -16.86 9.32
C VAL A 38 -28.56 -16.57 8.96
N LYS A 39 -29.03 -17.08 7.81
CA LYS A 39 -30.43 -16.96 7.38
C LYS A 39 -31.40 -17.57 8.39
N ARG A 40 -31.09 -18.75 8.93
CA ARG A 40 -31.93 -19.41 9.94
C ARG A 40 -32.07 -18.56 11.20
N ILE A 41 -30.96 -17.98 11.69
CA ILE A 41 -30.94 -17.10 12.87
C ILE A 41 -31.73 -15.81 12.60
N LEU A 42 -31.52 -15.14 11.47
CA LEU A 42 -32.26 -13.92 11.14
C LEU A 42 -33.78 -14.19 11.02
N GLN A 43 -34.17 -15.35 10.49
CA GLN A 43 -35.57 -15.76 10.37
C GLN A 43 -36.20 -16.10 11.74
N HIS A 44 -35.57 -16.96 12.52
CA HIS A 44 -36.21 -17.62 13.67
C HIS A 44 -35.68 -17.18 15.04
N GLY A 45 -34.51 -16.52 15.10
CA GLY A 45 -33.91 -16.01 16.34
C GLY A 45 -34.55 -14.72 16.84
N ASN A 46 -33.92 -14.05 17.79
CA ASN A 46 -34.42 -12.85 18.47
C ASN A 46 -33.82 -11.54 17.93
N ILE A 47 -32.97 -11.60 16.90
CA ILE A 47 -32.37 -10.42 16.24
C ILE A 47 -33.45 -9.59 15.52
N SER A 48 -33.66 -8.35 15.98
CA SER A 48 -34.64 -7.39 15.43
C SER A 48 -34.04 -6.38 14.45
N SER A 49 -32.73 -6.21 14.44
CA SER A 49 -32.02 -5.31 13.52
C SER A 49 -30.61 -5.85 13.34
N ILE A 50 -30.22 -6.08 12.09
CA ILE A 50 -28.86 -6.55 11.81
C ILE A 50 -27.79 -5.47 12.09
N ASN A 51 -28.20 -4.20 12.06
CA ASN A 51 -27.31 -3.06 12.29
C ASN A 51 -26.99 -2.84 13.78
N ASP A 52 -27.77 -3.45 14.68
CA ASP A 52 -27.58 -3.36 16.12
C ASP A 52 -26.63 -4.46 16.64
N VAL A 53 -26.33 -5.45 15.80
CA VAL A 53 -25.43 -6.56 16.12
C VAL A 53 -23.98 -6.12 16.00
N LYS A 54 -23.30 -6.04 17.15
CA LYS A 54 -21.88 -5.68 17.26
C LYS A 54 -21.19 -6.51 18.33
N ASP A 55 -19.89 -6.74 18.16
CA ASP A 55 -19.05 -7.32 19.23
C ASP A 55 -18.66 -6.27 20.29
N GLU A 56 -17.86 -6.67 21.27
CA GLU A 56 -17.34 -5.80 22.34
C GLU A 56 -16.50 -4.60 21.82
N ASN A 57 -15.95 -4.68 20.60
CA ASN A 57 -15.16 -3.62 19.97
C ASN A 57 -15.98 -2.81 18.96
N GLU A 58 -17.31 -2.92 19.01
CA GLU A 58 -18.25 -2.31 18.08
C GLU A 58 -18.11 -2.78 16.61
N ASN A 59 -17.47 -3.94 16.37
CA ASN A 59 -17.36 -4.51 15.03
C ASN A 59 -18.71 -5.05 14.57
N THR A 60 -19.15 -4.61 13.39
CA THR A 60 -20.38 -5.12 12.75
C THR A 60 -20.14 -6.45 12.03
N LEU A 61 -21.21 -7.16 11.65
CA LEU A 61 -21.10 -8.39 10.84
C LEU A 61 -20.33 -8.17 9.53
N LEU A 62 -20.43 -6.98 8.91
CA LEU A 62 -19.71 -6.69 7.67
C LEU A 62 -18.19 -6.58 7.90
N HIS A 63 -17.74 -6.12 9.06
CA HIS A 63 -16.32 -6.12 9.40
C HIS A 63 -15.74 -7.55 9.35
N PHE A 64 -16.41 -8.50 10.00
CA PHE A 64 -15.98 -9.90 10.02
C PHE A 64 -16.00 -10.54 8.63
N ALA A 65 -17.03 -10.28 7.81
CA ALA A 65 -17.10 -10.80 6.45
C ALA A 65 -15.96 -10.23 5.57
N CYS A 66 -15.67 -8.93 5.69
CA CYS A 66 -14.59 -8.24 4.99
C CYS A 66 -13.20 -8.74 5.40
N ALA A 67 -12.95 -8.94 6.70
CA ALA A 67 -11.67 -9.42 7.22
C ALA A 67 -11.33 -10.85 6.80
N ASN A 68 -12.32 -11.65 6.39
CA ASN A 68 -12.14 -13.04 5.95
C ASN A 68 -12.29 -13.23 4.43
N ASN A 69 -12.55 -12.16 3.66
CA ASN A 69 -12.82 -12.23 2.22
C ASN A 69 -14.03 -13.12 1.86
N ASN A 70 -15.06 -13.16 2.72
CA ASN A 70 -16.27 -13.98 2.50
C ASN A 70 -17.22 -13.26 1.53
N VAL A 71 -16.91 -13.31 0.22
CA VAL A 71 -17.60 -12.56 -0.84
C VAL A 71 -19.11 -12.81 -0.87
N ASP A 72 -19.54 -14.06 -0.75
CA ASP A 72 -20.97 -14.40 -0.77
C ASP A 72 -21.68 -13.85 0.48
N MET A 73 -21.07 -13.95 1.67
CA MET A 73 -21.58 -13.30 2.88
C MET A 73 -21.64 -11.77 2.76
N ILE A 74 -20.60 -11.12 2.21
CA ILE A 74 -20.56 -9.67 2.01
C ILE A 74 -21.75 -9.23 1.16
N ARG A 75 -21.95 -9.89 0.03
CA ARG A 75 -23.09 -9.61 -0.85
C ARG A 75 -24.42 -9.88 -0.14
N PHE A 76 -24.54 -10.97 0.62
CA PHE A 76 -25.77 -11.28 1.35
C PHE A 76 -26.11 -10.19 2.39
N LEU A 77 -25.11 -9.73 3.15
CA LEU A 77 -25.29 -8.68 4.14
C LEU A 77 -25.63 -7.33 3.51
N LEU A 78 -24.95 -6.96 2.41
CA LEU A 78 -25.17 -5.68 1.72
C LEU A 78 -26.52 -5.61 1.00
N TYR A 79 -26.84 -6.62 0.20
CA TYR A 79 -27.98 -6.55 -0.72
C TYR A 79 -29.26 -7.17 -0.17
N GLU A 80 -29.17 -8.22 0.67
CA GLU A 80 -30.35 -8.89 1.27
C GLU A 80 -30.68 -8.40 2.68
N CYS A 81 -29.69 -7.96 3.46
CA CYS A 81 -29.89 -7.54 4.85
C CYS A 81 -29.85 -6.03 5.08
N ALA A 82 -29.38 -5.24 4.11
CA ALA A 82 -29.20 -3.80 4.23
C ALA A 82 -28.33 -3.38 5.44
N ILE A 83 -27.23 -4.10 5.67
CA ILE A 83 -26.25 -3.74 6.70
C ILE A 83 -25.58 -2.41 6.33
N GLY A 84 -25.29 -1.57 7.32
CA GLY A 84 -24.57 -0.32 7.12
C GLY A 84 -23.13 -0.59 6.66
N HIS A 85 -22.85 -0.25 5.40
CA HIS A 85 -21.59 -0.58 4.74
C HIS A 85 -20.39 0.26 5.17
N ASN A 86 -20.59 1.36 5.89
CA ASN A 86 -19.51 2.24 6.38
C ASN A 86 -19.63 2.58 7.87
N GLN A 87 -20.26 1.72 8.68
CA GLN A 87 -20.24 1.90 10.13
C GLN A 87 -18.83 1.73 10.68
N LEU A 88 -18.40 2.61 11.59
CA LEU A 88 -17.08 2.51 12.21
C LEU A 88 -17.14 1.69 13.49
N ASN A 89 -16.09 0.92 13.75
CA ASN A 89 -15.88 0.25 15.03
C ASN A 89 -15.29 1.20 16.10
N ALA A 90 -15.02 0.68 17.30
CA ALA A 90 -14.49 1.46 18.42
C ALA A 90 -13.17 2.18 18.08
N SER A 91 -12.33 1.56 17.24
CA SER A 91 -11.07 2.16 16.79
C SER A 91 -11.21 3.13 15.61
N GLY A 92 -12.43 3.37 15.13
CA GLY A 92 -12.69 4.23 13.99
C GLY A 92 -12.37 3.59 12.63
N ASN A 93 -12.19 2.27 12.56
CA ASN A 93 -12.03 1.55 11.29
C ASN A 93 -13.38 1.24 10.67
N SER A 94 -13.48 1.31 9.34
CA SER A 94 -14.64 0.81 8.59
C SER A 94 -14.41 -0.64 8.12
N PRO A 95 -15.48 -1.36 7.70
CA PRO A 95 -15.33 -2.68 7.09
C PRO A 95 -14.41 -2.68 5.87
N LEU A 96 -14.45 -1.59 5.08
CA LEU A 96 -13.57 -1.40 3.94
C LEU A 96 -12.10 -1.31 4.37
N MET A 97 -11.79 -0.60 5.47
CA MET A 97 -10.41 -0.53 5.99
C MET A 97 -9.89 -1.91 6.41
N TRP A 98 -10.73 -2.76 7.00
CA TRP A 98 -10.33 -4.15 7.32
C TRP A 98 -10.10 -5.01 6.09
N ALA A 99 -10.93 -4.87 5.03
CA ALA A 99 -10.68 -5.54 3.76
C ALA A 99 -9.34 -5.11 3.14
N ILE A 100 -9.03 -3.82 3.19
CA ILE A 100 -7.77 -3.24 2.68
C ILE A 100 -6.56 -3.73 3.50
N GLN A 101 -6.61 -3.64 4.82
CA GLN A 101 -5.52 -4.04 5.72
C GLN A 101 -5.15 -5.53 5.57
N ASN A 102 -6.16 -6.38 5.33
CA ASN A 102 -5.97 -7.82 5.09
C ASN A 102 -5.69 -8.17 3.62
N LYS A 103 -5.58 -7.17 2.73
CA LYS A 103 -5.31 -7.34 1.29
C LYS A 103 -6.34 -8.22 0.58
N HIS A 104 -7.61 -8.06 0.96
CA HIS A 104 -8.72 -8.84 0.44
C HIS A 104 -9.42 -8.11 -0.72
N TYR A 105 -8.81 -8.22 -1.91
CA TYR A 105 -9.25 -7.54 -3.12
C TYR A 105 -10.74 -7.72 -3.44
N GLU A 106 -11.27 -8.95 -3.39
CA GLU A 106 -12.67 -9.20 -3.73
C GLU A 106 -13.62 -8.56 -2.70
N ALA A 107 -13.28 -8.57 -1.41
CA ALA A 107 -14.05 -7.84 -0.39
C ALA A 107 -14.04 -6.32 -0.63
N VAL A 108 -12.87 -5.74 -0.95
CA VAL A 108 -12.75 -4.31 -1.31
C VAL A 108 -13.64 -3.99 -2.51
N LYS A 109 -13.57 -4.81 -3.56
CA LYS A 109 -14.33 -4.68 -4.79
C LYS A 109 -15.84 -4.68 -4.52
N GLU A 110 -16.35 -5.63 -3.75
CA GLU A 110 -17.80 -5.73 -3.48
C GLU A 110 -18.33 -4.54 -2.68
N VAL A 111 -17.59 -4.08 -1.65
CA VAL A 111 -18.02 -2.94 -0.84
C VAL A 111 -18.03 -1.65 -1.67
N LEU A 112 -16.99 -1.41 -2.47
CA LEU A 112 -16.90 -0.23 -3.33
C LEU A 112 -17.90 -0.29 -4.49
N LEU A 113 -18.15 -1.47 -5.07
CA LEU A 113 -19.18 -1.63 -6.09
C LEU A 113 -20.58 -1.33 -5.53
N PHE A 114 -20.88 -1.81 -4.31
CA PHE A 114 -22.15 -1.49 -3.65
C PHE A 114 -22.31 0.03 -3.44
N ASP A 115 -21.27 0.70 -2.94
CA ASP A 115 -21.26 2.16 -2.75
C ASP A 115 -21.47 2.90 -4.08
N TYR A 116 -20.68 2.57 -5.11
CA TYR A 116 -20.83 3.13 -6.45
C TYR A 116 -22.26 3.01 -7.00
N LEU A 117 -22.85 1.82 -6.88
CA LEU A 117 -24.19 1.56 -7.39
C LEU A 117 -25.25 2.35 -6.62
N LEU A 118 -25.13 2.42 -5.29
CA LEU A 118 -26.02 3.15 -4.42
C LEU A 118 -26.02 4.66 -4.72
N TYR A 119 -24.85 5.25 -4.99
CA TYR A 119 -24.67 6.69 -5.27
C TYR A 119 -24.42 7.00 -6.75
N SER A 120 -24.80 6.09 -7.66
CA SER A 120 -24.51 6.19 -9.10
C SER A 120 -24.96 7.52 -9.73
N LYS A 121 -26.10 8.08 -9.30
CA LYS A 121 -26.62 9.38 -9.78
C LYS A 121 -25.74 10.53 -9.29
N GLU A 122 -25.37 10.52 -8.02
CA GLU A 122 -24.49 11.51 -7.40
C GLU A 122 -23.10 11.48 -8.05
N TYR A 123 -22.52 10.28 -8.23
CA TYR A 123 -21.19 10.12 -8.83
C TYR A 123 -21.14 10.46 -10.31
N THR A 124 -22.14 10.07 -11.10
CA THR A 124 -22.22 10.48 -12.51
C THR A 124 -22.29 12.02 -12.64
N THR A 125 -22.90 12.69 -11.67
CA THR A 125 -22.98 14.16 -11.65
C THR A 125 -21.61 14.79 -11.34
N VAL A 126 -20.85 14.20 -10.42
CA VAL A 126 -19.49 14.64 -10.05
C VAL A 126 -18.50 14.40 -11.19
N GLU A 127 -18.44 13.19 -11.73
CA GLU A 127 -17.48 12.79 -12.76
C GLU A 127 -17.86 13.25 -14.19
N ARG A 128 -19.10 13.72 -14.39
CA ARG A 128 -19.69 14.11 -15.70
C ARG A 128 -19.80 12.97 -16.73
N LYS A 129 -19.28 11.79 -16.42
CA LYS A 129 -19.45 10.53 -17.14
C LYS A 129 -19.59 9.39 -16.13
N LYS A 130 -19.98 8.21 -16.61
CA LYS A 130 -19.97 6.99 -15.78
C LYS A 130 -18.54 6.49 -15.63
N ASN A 131 -18.24 5.90 -14.48
CA ASN A 131 -16.95 5.30 -14.23
C ASN A 131 -16.85 3.94 -14.96
N GLU A 132 -15.98 3.86 -15.97
CA GLU A 132 -15.88 2.68 -16.84
C GLU A 132 -15.53 1.40 -16.06
N LEU A 133 -14.64 1.50 -15.07
CA LEU A 133 -14.24 0.37 -14.23
C LEU A 133 -15.44 -0.21 -13.47
N TYR A 134 -16.19 0.66 -12.78
CA TYR A 134 -17.33 0.23 -11.97
C TYR A 134 -18.55 -0.16 -12.80
N GLU A 135 -18.75 0.43 -13.99
CA GLU A 135 -19.78 -0.06 -14.93
C GLU A 135 -19.44 -1.45 -15.49
N ASN A 136 -18.18 -1.74 -15.81
CA ASN A 136 -17.76 -3.08 -16.22
C ASN A 136 -18.00 -4.10 -15.09
N MET A 137 -17.62 -3.75 -13.85
CA MET A 137 -17.91 -4.58 -12.68
C MET A 137 -19.41 -4.78 -12.46
N ARG A 138 -20.22 -3.75 -12.71
CA ARG A 138 -21.68 -3.85 -12.67
C ARG A 138 -22.23 -4.82 -13.72
N GLU A 139 -21.69 -4.80 -14.94
CA GLU A 139 -22.09 -5.73 -16.00
C GLU A 139 -21.74 -7.17 -15.61
N ASP A 140 -20.51 -7.42 -15.15
CA ASP A 140 -20.08 -8.72 -14.62
C ASP A 140 -20.97 -9.19 -13.46
N PHE A 141 -21.28 -8.27 -12.54
CA PHE A 141 -22.16 -8.52 -11.41
C PHE A 141 -23.57 -8.91 -11.88
N SER A 142 -24.09 -8.25 -12.92
CA SER A 142 -25.42 -8.52 -13.50
C SER A 142 -25.50 -9.84 -14.27
N HIS A 143 -24.37 -10.32 -14.81
CA HIS A 143 -24.27 -11.59 -15.52
C HIS A 143 -24.02 -12.79 -14.60
N SER A 144 -23.43 -12.58 -13.43
CA SER A 144 -23.31 -13.61 -12.40
C SER A 144 -24.66 -13.84 -11.72
N SER A 145 -24.93 -15.07 -11.24
CA SER A 145 -26.08 -15.30 -10.36
C SER A 145 -25.85 -14.54 -9.05
N LEU A 146 -26.42 -13.33 -8.98
CA LEU A 146 -26.39 -12.33 -7.90
C LEU A 146 -26.27 -12.91 -6.49
N MET A 147 -27.06 -13.95 -6.25
CA MET A 147 -27.19 -14.76 -5.06
C MET A 147 -27.78 -16.09 -5.51
N LYS A 148 -27.34 -17.20 -4.92
CA LYS A 148 -28.08 -18.45 -5.08
C LYS A 148 -29.49 -18.24 -4.54
N GLU A 149 -30.53 -18.70 -5.25
CA GLU A 149 -31.94 -18.52 -4.83
C GLU A 149 -32.18 -18.98 -3.38
N GLU A 150 -31.42 -20.00 -2.94
CA GLU A 150 -31.43 -20.52 -1.56
C GLU A 150 -31.01 -19.50 -0.49
N TYR A 151 -30.30 -18.42 -0.85
CA TYR A 151 -29.84 -17.39 0.09
C TYR A 151 -30.84 -16.24 0.30
N GLN A 152 -31.89 -16.13 -0.52
CA GLN A 152 -32.86 -15.01 -0.38
C GLN A 152 -33.64 -15.07 0.94
N LEU A 153 -33.76 -13.94 1.62
CA LEU A 153 -34.56 -13.83 2.85
C LEU A 153 -36.06 -13.78 2.52
N SER A 154 -36.88 -14.41 3.37
CA SER A 154 -38.34 -14.29 3.26
C SER A 154 -38.78 -12.85 3.55
N VAL A 155 -39.90 -12.42 2.97
CA VAL A 155 -40.47 -11.08 3.22
C VAL A 155 -40.67 -10.82 4.72
N HIS A 156 -41.08 -11.85 5.47
CA HIS A 156 -41.23 -11.77 6.92
C HIS A 156 -39.89 -11.48 7.62
N ALA A 157 -38.82 -12.17 7.22
CA ALA A 157 -37.49 -11.95 7.78
C ALA A 157 -36.93 -10.58 7.43
N LYS A 158 -37.09 -10.14 6.16
CA LYS A 158 -36.69 -8.79 5.74
C LYS A 158 -37.39 -7.71 6.55
N ASN A 159 -38.70 -7.82 6.77
CA ASN A 159 -39.45 -6.88 7.60
C ASN A 159 -39.01 -6.91 9.07
N LYS A 160 -38.72 -8.11 9.60
CA LYS A 160 -38.29 -8.29 10.99
C LYS A 160 -36.95 -7.59 11.26
N ILE A 161 -35.98 -7.72 10.35
CA ILE A 161 -34.65 -7.11 10.52
C ILE A 161 -34.56 -5.68 9.97
N ASN A 162 -35.70 -5.10 9.57
CA ASN A 162 -35.78 -3.79 8.92
C ASN A 162 -34.88 -3.66 7.66
N SER A 163 -34.78 -4.74 6.88
CA SER A 163 -33.99 -4.77 5.64
C SER A 163 -34.71 -4.05 4.49
N MET A 164 -33.94 -3.34 3.69
CA MET A 164 -34.40 -2.64 2.49
C MET A 164 -34.17 -3.50 1.24
N ASN A 165 -35.08 -3.39 0.26
CA ASN A 165 -34.87 -4.05 -1.03
C ASN A 165 -34.02 -3.17 -1.97
N PHE A 166 -32.70 -3.22 -1.80
CA PHE A 166 -31.75 -2.49 -2.65
C PHE A 166 -31.76 -3.00 -4.09
N PHE A 167 -31.91 -4.31 -4.32
CA PHE A 167 -31.94 -4.89 -5.67
C PHE A 167 -33.01 -4.27 -6.56
N GLY A 168 -34.24 -4.18 -6.05
CA GLY A 168 -35.36 -3.64 -6.80
C GLY A 168 -35.23 -2.16 -7.14
N ASN A 169 -34.33 -1.40 -6.51
CA ASN A 169 -34.17 0.04 -6.73
C ASN A 169 -32.87 0.37 -7.49
N ILE A 170 -31.75 -0.27 -7.15
CA ILE A 170 -30.45 -0.07 -7.80
C ILE A 170 -30.48 -0.54 -9.27
N PHE A 171 -31.23 -1.60 -9.57
CA PHE A 171 -31.22 -2.23 -10.91
C PHE A 171 -32.48 -1.92 -11.75
N SER A 172 -33.48 -1.21 -11.21
CA SER A 172 -34.73 -0.89 -11.92
C SER A 172 -34.65 0.30 -12.89
N ASP A 173 -33.55 1.05 -12.92
CA ASP A 173 -33.41 2.24 -13.78
C ASP A 173 -33.22 1.92 -15.28
N ASN A 174 -33.19 0.64 -15.67
CA ASN A 174 -33.19 0.20 -17.07
C ASN A 174 -34.58 -0.30 -17.51
N ASN A 175 -35.33 0.58 -18.20
CA ASN A 175 -36.59 0.36 -18.94
C ASN A 175 -37.89 0.83 -18.26
N TYR A 176 -38.23 2.11 -18.45
CA TYR A 176 -39.63 2.55 -18.50
C TYR A 176 -40.18 2.72 -19.94
N ASN A 177 -39.51 2.17 -20.98
CA ASN A 177 -39.97 2.39 -22.37
C ASN A 177 -39.94 1.19 -23.34
N ARG A 178 -39.74 -0.05 -22.90
CA ARG A 178 -39.97 -1.22 -23.77
C ARG A 178 -40.47 -2.41 -22.96
N LEU A 179 -41.79 -2.56 -22.94
CA LEU A 179 -42.53 -3.85 -23.03
C LEU A 179 -44.04 -3.54 -22.92
N SER A 180 -44.55 -2.75 -23.88
CA SER A 180 -45.93 -2.90 -24.32
C SER A 180 -45.91 -3.92 -25.44
N ASN A 181 -46.30 -5.16 -25.13
CA ASN A 181 -47.05 -6.12 -25.95
C ASN A 181 -46.63 -7.57 -25.66
N GLY A 182 -47.57 -8.37 -25.17
CA GLY A 182 -47.61 -9.82 -25.40
C GLY A 182 -47.46 -10.72 -24.17
N ASP A 183 -48.62 -11.11 -23.63
CA ASP A 183 -48.94 -12.37 -22.94
C ASP A 183 -48.32 -12.75 -21.57
N SER A 184 -49.15 -12.51 -20.54
CA SER A 184 -49.78 -13.53 -19.68
C SER A 184 -48.91 -14.55 -18.92
N GLY A 185 -48.60 -14.24 -17.65
CA GLY A 185 -48.18 -15.25 -16.66
C GLY A 185 -47.76 -14.70 -15.29
N ASN A 186 -48.72 -14.58 -14.36
CA ASN A 186 -48.56 -14.37 -12.90
C ASN A 186 -47.77 -13.13 -12.41
N ASN A 187 -48.48 -11.99 -12.40
CA ASN A 187 -48.15 -10.83 -11.55
C ASN A 187 -48.38 -11.17 -10.06
N VAL A 188 -47.30 -11.27 -9.30
CA VAL A 188 -47.30 -10.94 -7.86
C VAL A 188 -46.23 -9.88 -7.65
N GLY A 189 -46.66 -8.64 -7.43
CA GLY A 189 -45.78 -7.54 -7.04
C GLY A 189 -45.84 -6.35 -7.99
N ASN A 190 -46.90 -5.56 -7.91
CA ASN A 190 -46.85 -4.12 -8.16
C ASN A 190 -48.18 -3.48 -7.77
N ASN A 191 -48.37 -3.29 -6.47
CA ASN A 191 -49.33 -2.34 -5.92
C ASN A 191 -48.66 -1.70 -4.70
N ILE A 192 -47.67 -0.84 -4.94
CA ILE A 192 -47.13 0.04 -3.89
C ILE A 192 -48.03 1.27 -3.85
N LEU A 193 -48.80 1.40 -2.78
CA LEU A 193 -49.62 2.58 -2.48
C LEU A 193 -48.71 3.82 -2.40
N SER A 194 -49.14 4.95 -2.97
CA SER A 194 -48.35 6.19 -3.08
C SER A 194 -47.75 6.68 -1.75
N GLY A 195 -48.37 6.37 -0.61
CA GLY A 195 -47.86 6.70 0.72
C GLY A 195 -46.70 5.83 1.24
N GLN A 196 -46.47 4.63 0.68
CA GLN A 196 -45.29 3.81 1.02
C GLN A 196 -44.05 4.28 0.24
N ARG A 197 -44.21 4.85 -0.96
CA ARG A 197 -43.09 5.29 -1.79
C ARG A 197 -42.27 6.41 -1.14
N GLU A 198 -42.95 7.38 -0.51
CA GLU A 198 -42.31 8.47 0.24
C GLU A 198 -41.53 7.97 1.47
N THR A 199 -41.99 6.89 2.13
CA THR A 199 -41.27 6.29 3.26
C THR A 199 -40.01 5.52 2.83
N TRP A 200 -40.02 4.91 1.64
CA TRP A 200 -38.88 4.15 1.10
C TRP A 200 -37.74 5.06 0.61
N GLU A 201 -38.09 6.16 -0.07
CA GLU A 201 -37.10 7.16 -0.51
C GLU A 201 -36.42 7.83 0.70
N GLU A 202 -37.19 8.14 1.75
CA GLU A 202 -36.65 8.68 3.00
C GLU A 202 -35.73 7.67 3.69
N GLN A 203 -36.12 6.39 3.76
CA GLN A 203 -35.30 5.32 4.31
C GLN A 203 -33.95 5.18 3.59
N ILE A 204 -33.95 5.21 2.25
CA ILE A 204 -32.72 5.16 1.45
C ILE A 204 -31.87 6.41 1.67
N ARG A 205 -32.51 7.59 1.78
CA ARG A 205 -31.80 8.83 2.09
C ARG A 205 -31.12 8.76 3.46
N LEU A 206 -31.79 8.22 4.48
CA LEU A 206 -31.22 8.01 5.82
C LEU A 206 -30.06 7.01 5.78
N TYR A 207 -30.23 5.89 5.07
CA TYR A 207 -29.17 4.91 4.88
C TYR A 207 -27.94 5.53 4.20
N LYS A 208 -28.16 6.29 3.11
CA LYS A 208 -27.11 7.04 2.41
C LYS A 208 -26.43 8.08 3.29
N GLY A 209 -27.18 8.79 4.13
CA GLY A 209 -26.63 9.77 5.05
C GLY A 209 -25.72 9.14 6.11
N ALA A 210 -26.11 7.98 6.65
CA ALA A 210 -25.37 7.29 7.70
C ALA A 210 -24.13 6.52 7.20
N ASN A 211 -24.08 6.16 5.92
CA ASN A 211 -23.05 5.28 5.37
C ASN A 211 -22.16 5.91 4.30
N LYS A 212 -22.18 7.24 4.15
CA LYS A 212 -21.28 7.91 3.20
C LYS A 212 -19.82 7.60 3.53
N ILE A 213 -19.07 7.10 2.56
CA ILE A 213 -17.64 6.85 2.73
C ILE A 213 -16.87 8.18 2.71
N ASP A 214 -16.01 8.36 3.71
CA ASP A 214 -15.07 9.47 3.81
C ASP A 214 -13.66 8.91 3.67
N LEU A 215 -13.07 9.12 2.49
CA LEU A 215 -11.76 8.62 2.11
C LEU A 215 -10.63 9.06 3.07
N LEU A 216 -10.78 10.25 3.67
CA LEU A 216 -9.71 10.91 4.43
C LEU A 216 -9.95 10.93 5.93
N ARG A 217 -11.11 10.44 6.39
CA ARG A 217 -11.41 10.29 7.82
C ARG A 217 -10.38 9.40 8.50
N LYS A 218 -9.77 9.95 9.55
CA LYS A 218 -8.77 9.25 10.34
C LYS A 218 -9.43 8.42 11.44
N ASN A 219 -8.92 7.20 11.62
CA ASN A 219 -9.20 6.33 12.76
C ASN A 219 -8.33 6.73 13.98
N GLU A 220 -8.42 5.99 15.09
CA GLU A 220 -7.64 6.24 16.30
C GLU A 220 -6.12 6.17 16.08
N PHE A 221 -5.68 5.44 15.04
CA PHE A 221 -4.28 5.30 14.63
C PHE A 221 -3.83 6.37 13.63
N SER A 222 -4.64 7.42 13.39
CA SER A 222 -4.39 8.46 12.39
C SER A 222 -4.30 7.95 10.94
N LYS A 223 -4.81 6.75 10.67
CA LYS A 223 -4.92 6.14 9.34
C LYS A 223 -6.30 6.39 8.75
N ASN A 224 -6.35 6.63 7.45
CA ASN A 224 -7.58 6.70 6.65
C ASN A 224 -7.55 5.66 5.53
N ILE A 225 -8.68 5.47 4.83
CA ILE A 225 -8.84 4.49 3.75
C ILE A 225 -7.72 4.62 2.71
N LEU A 226 -7.40 5.86 2.30
CA LEU A 226 -6.34 6.11 1.34
C LEU A 226 -4.96 5.68 1.85
N SER A 227 -4.61 6.07 3.08
CA SER A 227 -3.33 5.71 3.69
C SER A 227 -3.21 4.20 3.90
N GLU A 228 -4.32 3.49 4.17
CA GLU A 228 -4.30 2.04 4.29
C GLU A 228 -4.20 1.36 2.93
N ALA A 229 -4.83 1.91 1.89
CA ALA A 229 -4.68 1.40 0.53
C ALA A 229 -3.21 1.50 0.06
N PHE A 230 -2.52 2.59 0.40
CA PHE A 230 -1.07 2.70 0.18
C PHE A 230 -0.26 1.71 1.03
N ASN A 231 -0.59 1.54 2.32
CA ASN A 231 0.13 0.60 3.21
C ASN A 231 -0.10 -0.87 2.81
N ALA A 232 -1.23 -1.19 2.18
CA ALA A 232 -1.55 -2.55 1.76
C ALA A 232 -0.55 -3.10 0.74
N GLN A 233 0.16 -2.23 0.00
CA GLN A 233 1.10 -2.62 -1.06
C GLN A 233 0.45 -3.58 -2.07
N ASP A 234 -0.84 -3.36 -2.35
CA ASP A 234 -1.62 -4.10 -3.33
C ASP A 234 -2.14 -3.10 -4.36
N GLU A 235 -1.54 -3.13 -5.55
CA GLU A 235 -1.83 -2.19 -6.63
C GLU A 235 -3.29 -2.28 -7.09
N ASN A 236 -3.90 -3.47 -7.04
CA ASN A 236 -5.28 -3.67 -7.46
C ASN A 236 -6.26 -3.04 -6.46
N ILE A 237 -5.98 -3.15 -5.16
CA ILE A 237 -6.76 -2.50 -4.10
C ILE A 237 -6.61 -0.98 -4.16
N LEU A 238 -5.37 -0.49 -4.32
CA LEU A 238 -5.11 0.94 -4.45
C LEU A 238 -5.82 1.53 -5.67
N HIS A 239 -5.75 0.83 -6.80
CA HIS A 239 -6.45 1.21 -8.03
C HIS A 239 -7.97 1.24 -7.85
N LEU A 240 -8.57 0.24 -7.19
CA LEU A 240 -10.00 0.23 -6.89
C LEU A 240 -10.44 1.47 -6.09
N VAL A 241 -9.70 1.78 -5.01
CA VAL A 241 -10.00 2.92 -4.13
C VAL A 241 -9.86 4.24 -4.89
N LEU A 242 -8.74 4.45 -5.59
CA LEU A 242 -8.47 5.70 -6.31
C LEU A 242 -9.38 5.90 -7.53
N SER A 243 -9.79 4.80 -8.17
CA SER A 243 -10.75 4.84 -9.28
C SER A 243 -12.19 5.01 -8.81
N HIS A 244 -12.48 4.87 -7.51
CA HIS A 244 -13.82 5.09 -7.01
C HIS A 244 -14.14 6.60 -6.99
N PRO A 245 -15.33 7.04 -7.46
CA PRO A 245 -15.69 8.46 -7.51
C PRO A 245 -15.63 9.22 -6.17
N MET A 246 -15.66 8.50 -5.04
CA MET A 246 -15.44 9.08 -3.70
C MET A 246 -14.09 9.81 -3.57
N SER A 247 -13.12 9.46 -4.43
CA SER A 247 -11.78 10.05 -4.46
C SER A 247 -11.75 11.47 -5.03
N SER A 248 -12.85 12.00 -5.56
CA SER A 248 -12.95 13.39 -6.02
C SER A 248 -12.67 14.41 -4.91
N VAL A 249 -12.79 14.04 -3.63
CA VAL A 249 -12.43 14.88 -2.48
C VAL A 249 -10.95 15.29 -2.49
N LEU A 250 -10.10 14.54 -3.20
CA LEU A 250 -8.68 14.85 -3.36
C LEU A 250 -8.45 16.07 -4.26
N ASP A 251 -9.37 16.35 -5.19
CA ASP A 251 -9.28 17.49 -6.11
C ASP A 251 -9.55 18.83 -5.39
N ASP A 252 -10.48 18.84 -4.43
CA ASP A 252 -10.89 20.04 -3.68
C ASP A 252 -9.86 20.51 -2.64
N GLN A 253 -8.92 19.65 -2.22
CA GLN A 253 -7.88 20.01 -1.24
C GLN A 253 -6.70 20.78 -1.85
N GLY A 254 -6.57 20.80 -3.18
CA GLY A 254 -5.52 21.54 -3.88
C GLY A 254 -5.63 23.07 -3.76
N GLU A 255 -6.83 23.62 -3.54
CA GLU A 255 -7.05 25.08 -3.52
C GLU A 255 -6.86 25.73 -2.14
N ASN A 256 -7.04 24.99 -1.03
CA ASN A 256 -7.03 25.58 0.32
C ASN A 256 -5.65 25.59 1.02
N ILE A 257 -4.67 24.83 0.51
CA ILE A 257 -3.34 24.72 1.14
C ILE A 257 -2.43 25.93 0.84
N MET A 258 -2.74 26.73 -0.21
CA MET A 258 -1.95 27.91 -0.58
C MET A 258 -2.11 29.15 0.33
N SER A 259 -3.00 29.12 1.33
CA SER A 259 -3.29 30.32 2.16
C SER A 259 -2.52 30.41 3.48
N ASN A 260 -1.86 29.33 3.94
CA ASN A 260 -1.27 29.28 5.29
C ASN A 260 0.26 29.11 5.35
N VAL A 261 0.98 29.38 4.27
CA VAL A 261 2.45 29.50 4.29
C VAL A 261 2.87 30.87 3.76
N ASN A 262 2.58 31.91 4.54
CA ASN A 262 3.17 33.23 4.33
C ASN A 262 4.55 33.27 4.98
N GLY A 263 5.58 33.13 4.17
CA GLY A 263 6.97 33.36 4.57
C GLY A 263 7.96 33.12 3.44
N VAL A 264 8.38 34.22 2.79
CA VAL A 264 9.51 34.35 1.85
C VAL A 264 9.20 34.22 0.34
N ALA A 265 8.60 35.30 -0.17
CA ALA A 265 8.98 36.11 -1.34
C ALA A 265 9.39 35.43 -2.68
N ASN A 266 8.45 35.49 -3.62
CA ASN A 266 8.54 36.06 -4.97
C ASN A 266 9.83 35.85 -5.79
N ARG A 267 9.73 35.00 -6.82
CA ARG A 267 10.03 35.43 -8.19
C ARG A 267 8.91 34.97 -9.13
N GLN A 268 8.29 35.95 -9.77
CA GLN A 268 7.40 35.78 -10.91
C GLN A 268 8.22 35.24 -12.08
N ASP A 269 7.77 34.14 -12.68
CA ASP A 269 7.92 33.91 -14.10
C ASP A 269 6.60 33.35 -14.64
N ASN A 270 6.13 33.97 -15.72
CA ASN A 270 4.84 33.71 -16.36
C ASN A 270 4.82 32.33 -17.04
N ALA A 271 3.84 31.50 -16.72
CA ALA A 271 3.40 30.37 -17.55
C ALA A 271 1.88 30.14 -17.37
N PRO A 272 1.17 29.69 -18.43
CA PRO A 272 -0.26 29.91 -18.59
C PRO A 272 -1.12 28.95 -17.77
N SER A 273 -2.30 29.42 -17.40
CA SER A 273 -3.40 28.65 -16.81
C SER A 273 -3.74 27.44 -17.68
N GLY A 274 -3.41 26.23 -17.22
CA GLY A 274 -4.00 24.98 -17.67
C GLY A 274 -4.43 24.20 -16.44
N HIS A 275 -5.69 23.79 -16.37
CA HIS A 275 -6.09 22.71 -15.47
C HIS A 275 -5.23 21.49 -15.83
N GLU A 276 -4.27 21.13 -14.98
CA GLU A 276 -3.47 19.93 -15.22
C GLU A 276 -4.33 18.70 -14.97
N ASP A 277 -4.62 17.98 -16.04
CA ASP A 277 -5.23 16.65 -16.05
C ASP A 277 -4.38 15.71 -15.16
N THR A 278 -4.94 15.30 -14.02
CA THR A 278 -4.34 14.36 -13.03
C THR A 278 -4.78 12.92 -13.26
N SER A 279 -5.47 12.63 -14.38
CA SER A 279 -5.91 11.29 -14.75
C SER A 279 -4.78 10.26 -14.66
N PHE A 280 -5.08 9.11 -14.04
CA PHE A 280 -4.14 8.00 -13.94
C PHE A 280 -3.75 7.50 -15.35
N THR A 281 -2.49 7.08 -15.50
CA THR A 281 -1.95 6.63 -16.79
C THR A 281 -1.26 5.26 -16.68
N THR A 282 -1.41 4.43 -17.72
CA THR A 282 -0.63 3.20 -17.91
C THR A 282 0.67 3.43 -18.69
N ASN A 283 0.84 4.63 -19.26
CA ASN A 283 2.06 5.02 -19.94
C ASN A 283 2.99 5.73 -18.94
N LEU A 284 4.11 5.09 -18.62
CA LEU A 284 5.08 5.63 -17.66
C LEU A 284 5.62 6.99 -18.10
N GLY A 285 5.77 7.24 -19.41
CA GLY A 285 6.22 8.53 -19.94
C GLY A 285 5.28 9.71 -19.64
N ASP A 286 4.00 9.43 -19.41
CA ASP A 286 2.97 10.43 -19.11
C ASP A 286 2.71 10.57 -17.60
N ALA A 287 3.37 9.76 -16.77
CA ALA A 287 3.16 9.73 -15.34
C ALA A 287 3.62 11.03 -14.67
N LYS A 288 2.83 11.48 -13.69
CA LYS A 288 3.03 12.69 -12.91
C LYS A 288 3.11 12.37 -11.43
N ILE A 289 3.89 13.16 -10.71
CA ILE A 289 3.95 13.12 -9.25
C ILE A 289 2.65 13.72 -8.72
N ILE A 290 1.88 12.93 -7.98
CA ILE A 290 0.62 13.34 -7.33
C ILE A 290 0.76 13.45 -5.82
N GLN A 291 1.81 12.87 -5.25
CA GLN A 291 2.11 12.95 -3.83
C GLN A 291 3.62 13.00 -3.61
N GLU A 292 4.05 13.73 -2.60
CA GLU A 292 5.42 13.70 -2.13
C GLU A 292 5.49 13.80 -0.60
N CYS A 293 6.47 13.12 -0.02
CA CYS A 293 6.78 13.18 1.41
C CYS A 293 8.28 13.25 1.59
N THR A 294 8.79 14.26 2.31
CA THR A 294 10.22 14.36 2.64
C THR A 294 10.47 13.95 4.08
N HIS A 295 11.28 12.91 4.25
CA HIS A 295 11.73 12.40 5.53
C HIS A 295 13.04 13.03 5.96
N GLN A 296 13.19 13.24 7.26
CA GLN A 296 14.42 13.68 7.92
C GLN A 296 14.95 12.51 8.73
N LEU A 297 16.15 12.04 8.39
CA LEU A 297 16.76 10.85 8.98
C LEU A 297 18.02 11.24 9.75
N LEU A 298 18.09 10.83 11.01
CA LEU A 298 19.29 10.84 11.84
C LEU A 298 19.81 9.40 11.95
N ILE A 299 20.71 9.02 11.04
CA ILE A 299 21.25 7.65 10.96
C ILE A 299 22.06 7.28 12.20
N SER A 300 22.89 8.20 12.69
CA SER A 300 23.66 8.03 13.92
C SER A 300 23.78 9.35 14.68
N ARG A 301 23.64 9.29 16.00
CA ARG A 301 23.86 10.44 16.89
C ARG A 301 25.33 10.80 17.02
N GLU A 302 26.24 9.89 16.68
CA GLU A 302 27.70 10.12 16.71
C GLU A 302 28.17 10.94 15.50
N ALA A 303 27.38 10.96 14.42
CA ALA A 303 27.68 11.72 13.22
C ALA A 303 27.34 13.21 13.42
N LYS A 304 28.32 13.97 13.92
CA LYS A 304 28.22 15.41 14.16
C LYS A 304 29.03 16.21 13.14
N ILE A 305 28.50 17.36 12.76
CA ILE A 305 29.13 18.30 11.81
C ILE A 305 29.58 19.53 12.59
N LYS A 306 30.82 19.95 12.37
CA LYS A 306 31.34 21.18 12.99
C LYS A 306 30.77 22.41 12.29
N ASN A 307 30.12 23.28 13.05
CA ASN A 307 29.70 24.61 12.61
C ASN A 307 30.28 25.68 13.54
N GLY A 308 31.50 26.14 13.23
CA GLY A 308 32.27 27.01 14.12
C GLY A 308 32.68 26.28 15.41
N GLU A 309 32.26 26.80 16.56
CA GLU A 309 32.48 26.19 17.88
C GLU A 309 31.38 25.19 18.29
N ASN A 310 30.27 25.12 17.53
CA ASN A 310 29.15 24.23 17.82
C ASN A 310 29.18 22.97 16.95
N GLU A 311 28.52 21.92 17.44
CA GLU A 311 28.27 20.68 16.70
C GLU A 311 26.79 20.56 16.33
N GLU A 312 26.53 20.27 15.06
CA GLU A 312 25.19 20.04 14.51
C GLU A 312 24.99 18.55 14.19
N GLU A 313 23.74 18.10 14.21
CA GLU A 313 23.38 16.75 13.77
C GLU A 313 23.43 16.63 12.25
N ALA A 314 23.99 15.53 11.75
CA ALA A 314 23.96 15.19 10.34
C ALA A 314 22.59 14.63 9.93
N ILE A 315 21.65 15.52 9.67
CA ILE A 315 20.29 15.17 9.25
C ILE A 315 20.26 14.98 7.73
N ILE A 316 19.98 13.76 7.29
CA ILE A 316 19.79 13.39 5.88
C ILE A 316 18.33 13.59 5.49
N ARG A 317 18.06 14.15 4.31
CA ARG A 317 16.71 14.35 3.77
C ARG A 317 16.47 13.44 2.57
N ILE A 318 15.38 12.69 2.58
CA ILE A 318 14.97 11.81 1.47
C ILE A 318 13.50 12.02 1.16
N ARG A 319 13.19 12.28 -0.10
CA ARG A 319 11.83 12.35 -0.61
C ARG A 319 11.39 11.01 -1.17
N GLU A 320 10.18 10.63 -0.79
CA GLU A 320 9.38 9.61 -1.46
C GLU A 320 8.31 10.29 -2.30
N ILE A 321 7.98 9.71 -3.45
CA ILE A 321 6.98 10.24 -4.39
C ILE A 321 5.94 9.18 -4.69
N GLY A 322 4.68 9.61 -4.85
CA GLY A 322 3.58 8.83 -5.40
C GLY A 322 3.27 9.33 -6.81
N LEU A 323 3.18 8.42 -7.77
CA LEU A 323 2.87 8.73 -9.17
C LEU A 323 1.41 8.37 -9.48
N ASN A 324 0.78 9.06 -10.44
CA ASN A 324 -0.50 8.64 -11.02
C ASN A 324 -0.33 7.52 -12.09
N TYR A 325 0.68 6.66 -11.92
CA TYR A 325 0.97 5.55 -12.82
C TYR A 325 0.35 4.24 -12.29
N PHE A 326 -0.25 3.42 -13.17
CA PHE A 326 -0.85 2.12 -12.80
C PHE A 326 -0.54 0.99 -13.79
N GLY A 327 0.67 0.97 -14.37
CA GLY A 327 1.13 -0.15 -15.19
C GLY A 327 1.81 -1.25 -14.37
N ASN A 328 1.89 -2.46 -14.91
CA ASN A 328 2.55 -3.60 -14.25
C ASN A 328 4.05 -3.32 -14.05
N SER A 329 4.46 -3.07 -12.81
CA SER A 329 5.88 -2.94 -12.42
C SER A 329 6.67 -4.26 -12.61
N PHE A 330 5.95 -5.38 -12.69
CA PHE A 330 6.46 -6.71 -12.98
C PHE A 330 5.54 -7.38 -13.99
N GLU A 331 5.91 -7.45 -15.27
CA GLU A 331 5.11 -8.24 -16.21
C GLU A 331 5.13 -9.71 -15.79
N ASP A 332 3.95 -10.24 -15.47
CA ASP A 332 3.71 -11.66 -15.21
C ASP A 332 4.09 -12.46 -16.46
N GLY A 333 5.28 -13.08 -16.44
CA GLY A 333 5.76 -14.00 -17.48
C GLY A 333 4.97 -15.31 -17.61
N ARG A 334 3.67 -15.33 -17.27
CA ARG A 334 2.78 -16.48 -17.46
C ARG A 334 2.07 -16.46 -18.82
N THR A 335 2.14 -15.37 -19.59
CA THR A 335 1.42 -15.28 -20.89
C THR A 335 2.26 -14.89 -22.11
N SER A 336 3.50 -14.45 -21.97
CA SER A 336 4.42 -14.33 -23.11
C SER A 336 5.84 -14.65 -22.66
N GLY A 337 6.60 -15.35 -23.50
CA GLY A 337 8.02 -15.60 -23.29
C GLY A 337 8.88 -14.35 -23.52
N GLU A 338 8.39 -13.18 -23.10
CA GLU A 338 9.03 -11.87 -23.32
C GLU A 338 9.85 -11.44 -22.09
N GLU A 339 10.88 -10.64 -22.37
CA GLU A 339 11.94 -10.22 -21.48
C GLU A 339 11.39 -9.36 -20.32
N ILE A 340 11.95 -9.52 -19.11
CA ILE A 340 11.61 -8.65 -17.97
C ILE A 340 11.99 -7.21 -18.33
N HIS A 341 11.00 -6.37 -18.57
CA HIS A 341 11.18 -4.95 -18.82
C HIS A 341 11.45 -4.19 -17.51
N SER A 342 12.71 -4.24 -17.04
CA SER A 342 13.20 -3.59 -15.81
C SER A 342 12.98 -2.08 -15.76
N HIS A 343 12.79 -1.43 -16.90
CA HIS A 343 12.57 0.02 -17.01
C HIS A 343 11.22 0.51 -16.46
N ASN A 344 10.25 -0.39 -16.25
CA ASN A 344 8.95 -0.05 -15.66
C ASN A 344 8.90 -0.20 -14.13
N ASP A 345 10.00 -0.64 -13.50
CA ASP A 345 10.07 -0.79 -12.04
C ASP A 345 10.11 0.59 -11.35
N ILE A 346 9.01 0.97 -10.71
CA ILE A 346 8.89 2.22 -9.95
C ILE A 346 9.10 2.03 -8.44
N THR A 347 9.45 0.83 -7.97
CA THR A 347 9.60 0.54 -6.53
C THR A 347 10.71 1.38 -5.87
N GLY A 348 11.66 1.87 -6.66
CA GLY A 348 12.75 2.74 -6.24
C GLY A 348 12.34 4.12 -5.74
N ILE A 349 11.07 4.52 -5.87
CA ILE A 349 10.59 5.83 -5.38
C ILE A 349 10.32 5.85 -3.86
N ASN A 350 10.38 4.69 -3.20
CA ASN A 350 10.18 4.52 -1.75
C ASN A 350 11.48 4.16 -1.01
N ILE A 351 11.49 4.37 0.31
CA ILE A 351 12.54 3.90 1.21
C ILE A 351 12.20 2.48 1.68
N TRP A 352 13.15 1.55 1.53
CA TRP A 352 13.02 0.16 1.95
C TRP A 352 13.91 -0.20 3.14
N GLU A 353 13.52 -1.23 3.89
CA GLU A 353 14.15 -1.70 5.14
C GLU A 353 15.64 -2.04 4.98
N CYS A 354 16.00 -2.74 3.90
CA CYS A 354 17.39 -3.09 3.62
C CYS A 354 18.25 -1.85 3.37
N CYS A 355 17.68 -0.79 2.80
CA CYS A 355 18.39 0.46 2.57
C CYS A 355 18.68 1.18 3.90
N LEU A 356 17.70 1.24 4.82
CA LEU A 356 17.91 1.76 6.18
C LEU A 356 19.01 0.99 6.93
N THR A 357 18.97 -0.34 6.83
CA THR A 357 19.94 -1.25 7.45
C THR A 357 21.34 -1.01 6.85
N MET A 358 21.45 -0.87 5.53
CA MET A 358 22.70 -0.57 4.84
C MET A 358 23.26 0.80 5.24
N SER A 359 22.43 1.84 5.34
CA SER A 359 22.86 3.18 5.77
C SER A 359 23.49 3.19 7.16
N LYS A 360 22.89 2.45 8.11
CA LYS A 360 23.45 2.29 9.46
C LYS A 360 24.73 1.46 9.44
N TRP A 361 24.77 0.40 8.63
CA TRP A 361 25.98 -0.41 8.49
C TRP A 361 27.16 0.37 7.95
N ILE A 362 26.93 1.19 6.93
CA ILE A 362 27.96 2.07 6.36
C ILE A 362 28.46 3.09 7.41
N CYS A 363 27.56 3.62 8.23
CA CYS A 363 27.94 4.51 9.34
C CYS A 363 28.91 3.81 10.30
N ASP A 364 28.57 2.60 10.77
CA ASP A 364 29.41 1.82 11.68
C ASP A 364 30.76 1.45 11.05
N LEU A 365 30.77 1.11 9.76
CA LEU A 365 32.02 0.84 9.03
C LEU A 365 32.94 2.06 8.99
N CYS A 366 32.39 3.26 8.78
CA CYS A 366 33.16 4.51 8.82
C CYS A 366 33.68 4.84 10.23
N VAL A 367 32.91 4.52 11.28
CA VAL A 367 33.37 4.68 12.67
C VAL A 367 34.51 3.71 12.99
N GLN A 368 34.40 2.45 12.55
CA GLN A 368 35.42 1.42 12.77
C GLN A 368 36.70 1.68 11.96
N ASN A 369 36.57 2.18 10.73
CA ASN A 369 37.69 2.55 9.88
C ASN A 369 37.42 3.86 9.14
N ASN A 370 37.90 4.95 9.72
CA ASN A 370 37.73 6.31 9.20
C ASN A 370 38.44 6.61 7.86
N THR A 371 39.21 5.67 7.30
CA THR A 371 39.84 5.81 5.98
C THR A 371 39.27 4.88 4.93
N LEU A 372 38.22 4.12 5.27
CA LEU A 372 37.68 3.02 4.47
C LEU A 372 37.35 3.43 3.02
N PHE A 373 36.79 4.62 2.86
CA PHE A 373 36.34 5.16 1.57
C PHE A 373 37.21 6.30 1.04
N ASN A 374 38.37 6.59 1.66
CA ASN A 374 39.23 7.70 1.23
C ASN A 374 39.79 7.46 -0.18
N ASN A 375 39.52 8.40 -1.08
CA ASN A 375 39.91 8.36 -2.49
C ASN A 375 39.46 7.08 -3.21
N LYS A 376 38.29 6.57 -2.84
CA LYS A 376 37.70 5.37 -3.42
C LYS A 376 36.61 5.71 -4.42
N LEU A 377 36.54 4.90 -5.49
CA LEU A 377 35.40 4.89 -6.41
C LEU A 377 34.36 3.90 -5.89
N VAL A 378 33.14 4.38 -5.69
CA VAL A 378 32.02 3.61 -5.16
C VAL A 378 30.88 3.60 -6.18
N LEU A 379 30.28 2.43 -6.42
CA LEU A 379 29.07 2.28 -7.21
C LEU A 379 27.95 1.71 -6.34
N GLU A 380 26.79 2.34 -6.32
CA GLU A 380 25.55 1.75 -5.80
C GLU A 380 24.72 1.22 -6.96
N LEU A 381 24.41 -0.08 -6.93
CA LEU A 381 23.49 -0.73 -7.85
C LEU A 381 22.07 -0.67 -7.27
N GLY A 382 21.05 -0.43 -8.10
CA GLY A 382 19.64 -0.46 -7.68
C GLY A 382 19.38 0.47 -6.49
N ALA A 383 19.79 1.73 -6.61
CA ALA A 383 19.87 2.65 -5.49
C ALA A 383 18.51 3.06 -4.93
N GLY A 384 17.42 2.92 -5.70
CA GLY A 384 16.08 3.32 -5.29
C GLY A 384 16.05 4.79 -4.87
N SER A 385 15.83 5.06 -3.58
CA SER A 385 15.78 6.43 -3.07
C SER A 385 17.15 7.14 -3.06
N GLY A 386 18.26 6.41 -3.22
CA GLY A 386 19.64 6.91 -3.13
C GLY A 386 20.13 7.10 -1.69
N LEU A 387 19.36 6.68 -0.68
CA LEU A 387 19.69 6.88 0.72
C LEU A 387 21.00 6.20 1.13
N GLY A 388 21.33 5.04 0.57
CA GLY A 388 22.57 4.31 0.84
C GLY A 388 23.81 5.13 0.49
N SER A 389 23.93 5.58 -0.76
CA SER A 389 25.04 6.44 -1.19
C SER A 389 25.07 7.82 -0.53
N ILE A 390 23.91 8.43 -0.27
CA ILE A 390 23.83 9.71 0.47
C ILE A 390 24.37 9.52 1.90
N SER A 391 24.03 8.39 2.55
CA SER A 391 24.55 8.03 3.87
C SER A 391 26.05 7.75 3.83
N LEU A 392 26.53 7.05 2.80
CA LEU A 392 27.97 6.80 2.59
C LEU A 392 28.76 8.09 2.45
N PHE A 393 28.33 8.96 1.53
CA PHE A 393 29.02 10.23 1.30
C PHE A 393 29.02 11.10 2.57
N THR A 394 27.89 11.14 3.29
CA THR A 394 27.77 11.88 4.55
C THR A 394 28.73 11.34 5.61
N HIS A 395 28.64 10.06 5.95
CA HIS A 395 29.39 9.49 7.08
C HIS A 395 30.88 9.33 6.77
N ALA A 396 31.26 8.99 5.53
CA ALA A 396 32.66 8.95 5.14
C ALA A 396 33.31 10.33 5.27
N ASN A 397 32.60 11.41 4.95
CA ASN A 397 33.14 12.77 5.09
C ASN A 397 33.09 13.33 6.51
N ILE A 398 32.21 12.83 7.38
CA ILE A 398 32.18 13.20 8.80
C ILE A 398 33.32 12.54 9.57
N PHE A 399 33.49 11.22 9.38
CA PHE A 399 34.42 10.45 10.19
C PHE A 399 35.86 10.46 9.67
N ARG A 400 36.13 11.00 8.47
CA ARG A 400 37.50 11.16 7.94
C ARG A 400 38.33 11.95 8.96
N ASN A 401 39.27 11.28 9.62
CA ASN A 401 39.96 11.74 10.83
C ASN A 401 40.99 12.86 10.55
N GLY A 402 40.51 14.03 10.11
CA GLY A 402 41.34 15.17 9.70
C GLY A 402 41.99 15.02 8.32
N THR A 403 41.69 13.96 7.56
CA THR A 403 42.11 13.84 6.17
C THR A 403 41.16 14.63 5.27
N ASP A 404 41.65 15.47 4.37
CA ASP A 404 40.83 16.20 3.38
C ASP A 404 40.28 15.30 2.24
N GLN A 405 40.24 13.99 2.45
CA GLN A 405 40.05 12.99 1.39
C GLN A 405 38.87 12.09 1.76
N GLY A 406 37.67 12.46 1.33
CA GLY A 406 36.50 11.56 1.32
C GLY A 406 36.51 10.59 0.14
N PRO A 407 35.37 10.01 -0.24
CA PRO A 407 35.23 9.28 -1.49
C PRO A 407 35.69 10.13 -2.69
N GLU A 408 36.37 9.50 -3.64
CA GLU A 408 36.78 10.17 -4.89
C GLU A 408 35.56 10.38 -5.79
N GLN A 409 34.75 9.32 -5.92
CA GLN A 409 33.50 9.36 -6.67
C GLN A 409 32.50 8.37 -6.09
N VAL A 410 31.24 8.77 -6.02
CA VAL A 410 30.10 7.92 -5.69
C VAL A 410 29.14 7.95 -6.88
N VAL A 411 29.03 6.83 -7.58
CA VAL A 411 28.09 6.63 -8.67
C VAL A 411 26.85 5.96 -8.11
N ILE A 412 25.71 6.62 -8.24
CA ILE A 412 24.41 6.16 -7.76
C ILE A 412 23.62 5.73 -8.98
N SER A 413 23.27 4.45 -9.08
CA SER A 413 22.66 3.91 -10.28
C SER A 413 21.34 3.22 -10.04
N ASP A 414 20.47 3.37 -11.03
CA ASP A 414 19.18 2.71 -11.14
C ASP A 414 18.82 2.61 -12.64
N VAL A 415 17.72 1.95 -12.98
CA VAL A 415 17.29 1.79 -14.38
C VAL A 415 16.12 2.71 -14.72
N ASN A 416 15.26 3.03 -13.75
CA ASN A 416 14.01 3.76 -13.99
C ASN A 416 14.26 5.29 -14.00
N PRO A 417 13.81 6.03 -15.05
CA PRO A 417 13.98 7.48 -15.13
C PRO A 417 13.35 8.29 -13.98
N PHE A 418 12.19 7.90 -13.45
CA PHE A 418 11.58 8.57 -12.29
C PHE A 418 12.42 8.36 -11.03
N THR A 419 12.90 7.13 -10.82
CA THR A 419 13.82 6.82 -9.72
C THR A 419 15.09 7.66 -9.83
N LEU A 420 15.73 7.73 -11.01
CA LEU A 420 16.93 8.55 -11.24
C LEU A 420 16.69 10.05 -11.02
N ASN A 421 15.54 10.56 -11.46
CA ASN A 421 15.14 11.95 -11.20
C ASN A 421 14.91 12.19 -9.70
N ASN A 422 14.32 11.23 -9.00
CA ASN A 422 14.10 11.32 -7.56
C ASN A 422 15.42 11.21 -6.77
N ILE A 423 16.35 10.35 -7.18
CA ILE A 423 17.72 10.30 -6.64
C ILE A 423 18.39 11.67 -6.81
N SER A 424 18.31 12.26 -8.00
CA SER A 424 18.87 13.59 -8.27
C SER A 424 18.26 14.66 -7.37
N HIS A 425 16.94 14.61 -7.15
CA HIS A 425 16.25 15.49 -6.21
C HIS A 425 16.73 15.27 -4.76
N ASN A 426 16.85 14.02 -4.32
CA ASN A 426 17.30 13.65 -2.98
C ASN A 426 18.74 14.09 -2.70
N ILE A 427 19.63 14.02 -3.69
CA ILE A 427 20.98 14.60 -3.58
C ILE A 427 20.90 16.11 -3.33
N LEU A 428 20.05 16.84 -4.06
CA LEU A 428 19.90 18.29 -3.92
C LEU A 428 19.24 18.69 -2.60
N LEU A 429 18.32 17.89 -2.05
CA LEU A 429 17.77 18.11 -0.70
C LEU A 429 18.85 18.11 0.39
N ASN A 430 20.02 17.51 0.12
CA ASN A 430 21.16 17.45 1.02
C ASN A 430 22.30 18.41 0.61
N GLU A 431 22.06 19.36 -0.30
CA GLU A 431 23.11 20.27 -0.78
C GLU A 431 23.80 21.05 0.34
N GLU A 432 23.05 21.59 1.31
CA GLU A 432 23.63 22.36 2.42
C GLU A 432 24.56 21.46 3.26
N LEU A 433 24.08 20.26 3.59
CA LEU A 433 24.84 19.24 4.30
C LEU A 433 26.13 18.88 3.55
N PHE A 434 26.02 18.53 2.27
CA PHE A 434 27.17 18.16 1.45
C PHE A 434 28.16 19.30 1.26
N SER A 435 27.69 20.54 1.12
CA SER A 435 28.57 21.70 0.96
C SER A 435 29.37 22.01 2.23
N LYS A 436 28.82 21.73 3.41
CA LYS A 436 29.57 21.78 4.69
C LYS A 436 30.63 20.67 4.79
N LEU A 437 30.35 19.49 4.22
CA LEU A 437 31.24 18.33 4.29
C LEU A 437 32.37 18.34 3.25
N ASP A 438 32.05 18.67 2.00
CA ASP A 438 33.00 18.74 0.89
C ASP A 438 32.51 19.75 -0.15
N SER A 439 33.20 20.88 -0.29
CA SER A 439 32.81 21.94 -1.23
C SER A 439 32.83 21.52 -2.70
N THR A 440 33.47 20.39 -3.02
CA THR A 440 33.58 19.82 -4.37
C THR A 440 32.60 18.65 -4.62
N TRP A 441 31.67 18.38 -3.69
CA TRP A 441 30.76 17.23 -3.73
C TRP A 441 30.05 17.02 -5.07
N ARG A 442 29.68 18.11 -5.77
CA ARG A 442 29.02 18.07 -7.08
C ARG A 442 29.81 17.34 -8.16
N ASN A 443 31.14 17.35 -8.07
CA ASN A 443 32.01 16.65 -9.01
C ASN A 443 32.20 15.16 -8.63
N LYS A 444 31.87 14.82 -7.38
CA LYS A 444 32.11 13.51 -6.78
C LYS A 444 30.88 12.61 -6.83
N ILE A 445 29.67 13.16 -6.79
CA ILE A 445 28.44 12.37 -6.88
C ILE A 445 27.92 12.39 -8.32
N LYS A 446 27.64 11.21 -8.87
CA LYS A 446 27.05 11.05 -10.21
C LYS A 446 25.84 10.13 -10.15
N VAL A 447 24.78 10.49 -10.87
CA VAL A 447 23.61 9.65 -11.08
C VAL A 447 23.71 9.03 -12.48
N CYS A 448 23.58 7.71 -12.58
CA CYS A 448 23.72 6.99 -13.84
C CYS A 448 22.57 6.03 -14.07
N ASN A 449 22.05 6.00 -15.31
CA ASN A 449 21.15 4.94 -15.75
C ASN A 449 22.00 3.69 -16.05
N ILE A 450 21.79 2.61 -15.31
CA ILE A 450 22.47 1.33 -15.53
C ILE A 450 21.40 0.24 -15.61
N ASP A 451 21.30 -0.39 -16.78
CA ASP A 451 20.55 -1.61 -16.99
C ASP A 451 21.51 -2.80 -16.90
N TRP A 452 21.34 -3.65 -15.89
CA TRP A 452 22.23 -4.79 -15.67
C TRP A 452 22.28 -5.77 -16.85
N THR A 453 21.26 -5.78 -17.70
CA THR A 453 21.19 -6.64 -18.89
C THR A 453 21.91 -6.06 -20.11
N ASN A 454 22.30 -4.79 -20.07
CA ASN A 454 22.87 -4.06 -21.19
C ASN A 454 24.20 -3.38 -20.81
N GLU A 455 25.32 -4.00 -21.19
CA GLU A 455 26.68 -3.50 -20.91
C GLU A 455 26.97 -2.10 -21.49
N ASP A 456 26.29 -1.70 -22.57
CA ASP A 456 26.46 -0.36 -23.17
C ASP A 456 26.02 0.76 -22.21
N THR A 457 25.20 0.43 -21.21
CA THR A 457 24.77 1.38 -20.17
C THR A 457 25.80 1.53 -19.04
N TYR A 458 26.82 0.67 -18.97
CA TYR A 458 27.78 0.69 -17.87
C TYR A 458 28.68 1.93 -17.99
N PRO A 459 29.18 2.51 -16.89
CA PRO A 459 30.05 3.67 -16.97
C PRO A 459 31.35 3.35 -17.73
N HIS A 460 31.68 4.15 -18.75
CA HIS A 460 32.90 4.00 -19.55
C HIS A 460 33.85 5.20 -19.39
N GLN A 461 35.15 4.92 -19.40
CA GLN A 461 36.21 5.92 -19.51
C GLN A 461 37.27 5.42 -20.51
N ASN A 462 37.55 6.23 -21.54
CA ASN A 462 38.49 5.88 -22.62
C ASN A 462 38.17 4.51 -23.26
N GLU A 463 36.90 4.28 -23.62
CA GLU A 463 36.40 3.02 -24.22
C GLU A 463 36.52 1.77 -23.32
N GLN A 464 36.82 1.93 -22.04
CA GLN A 464 36.87 0.82 -21.07
C GLN A 464 35.81 1.00 -20.00
N ILE A 465 35.18 -0.10 -19.59
CA ILE A 465 34.26 -0.12 -18.44
C ILE A 465 35.02 0.34 -17.19
N VAL A 466 34.47 1.32 -16.48
CA VAL A 466 34.99 1.81 -15.22
C VAL A 466 34.84 0.72 -14.17
N THR A 467 35.91 0.51 -13.40
CA THR A 467 35.90 -0.41 -12.27
C THR A 467 35.93 0.34 -10.94
N PHE A 468 35.29 -0.23 -9.92
CA PHE A 468 35.05 0.39 -8.64
C PHE A 468 35.78 -0.35 -7.53
N ASP A 469 36.25 0.41 -6.53
CA ASP A 469 36.84 -0.15 -5.31
C ASP A 469 35.77 -0.79 -4.44
N TYR A 470 34.58 -0.17 -4.42
CA TYR A 470 33.42 -0.67 -3.71
C TYR A 470 32.20 -0.71 -4.63
N ILE A 471 31.43 -1.79 -4.52
CA ILE A 471 30.05 -1.81 -4.95
C ILE A 471 29.19 -1.93 -3.69
N ILE A 472 28.10 -1.17 -3.61
CA ILE A 472 27.10 -1.29 -2.55
C ILE A 472 25.73 -1.58 -3.17
N GLY A 473 24.83 -2.17 -2.38
CA GLY A 473 23.45 -2.34 -2.79
C GLY A 473 22.58 -2.89 -1.65
N SER A 474 21.28 -2.69 -1.77
CA SER A 474 20.31 -3.18 -0.81
C SER A 474 19.08 -3.75 -1.49
N ASP A 475 18.64 -4.93 -1.07
CA ASP A 475 17.46 -5.65 -1.58
C ASP A 475 17.41 -5.80 -3.11
N LEU A 476 18.57 -6.00 -3.75
CA LEU A 476 18.71 -6.09 -5.20
C LEU A 476 17.99 -7.29 -5.81
N ILE A 477 17.71 -8.34 -5.01
CA ILE A 477 17.18 -9.62 -5.50
C ILE A 477 15.72 -9.77 -5.06
N TYR A 478 14.82 -9.73 -6.01
CA TYR A 478 13.38 -9.99 -5.83
C TYR A 478 12.83 -11.08 -6.76
N ASP A 479 13.53 -11.38 -7.86
CA ASP A 479 13.25 -12.51 -8.77
C ASP A 479 14.57 -13.25 -9.04
N LYS A 480 14.56 -14.58 -9.12
CA LYS A 480 15.75 -15.36 -9.49
C LYS A 480 16.31 -15.01 -10.87
N LYS A 481 15.48 -14.53 -11.80
CA LYS A 481 15.87 -14.23 -13.18
C LYS A 481 16.88 -13.09 -13.30
N ILE A 482 16.96 -12.19 -12.32
CA ILE A 482 17.93 -11.07 -12.32
C ILE A 482 19.31 -11.49 -11.79
N VAL A 483 19.42 -12.64 -11.14
CA VAL A 483 20.67 -13.14 -10.53
C VAL A 483 21.84 -13.21 -11.54
N PRO A 484 21.68 -13.76 -12.76
CA PRO A 484 22.78 -13.84 -13.72
C PRO A 484 23.31 -12.46 -14.13
N SER A 485 22.42 -11.50 -14.43
CA SER A 485 22.79 -10.15 -14.83
C SER A 485 23.46 -9.38 -13.69
N LEU A 486 22.98 -9.56 -12.46
CA LEU A 486 23.58 -8.95 -11.27
C LEU A 486 24.99 -9.49 -11.00
N ILE A 487 25.20 -10.81 -11.11
CA ILE A 487 26.55 -11.42 -10.99
C ILE A 487 27.47 -10.89 -12.09
N HIS A 488 26.96 -10.76 -13.31
CA HIS A 488 27.72 -10.28 -14.47
C HIS A 488 28.24 -8.86 -14.27
N ILE A 489 27.36 -7.91 -13.90
CA ILE A 489 27.79 -6.52 -13.66
C ILE A 489 28.77 -6.41 -12.50
N ILE A 490 28.58 -7.13 -11.39
CA ILE A 490 29.52 -7.14 -10.26
C ILE A 490 30.89 -7.65 -10.73
N ASN A 491 30.92 -8.72 -11.53
CA ASN A 491 32.16 -9.27 -12.06
C ASN A 491 32.90 -8.31 -12.99
N LEU A 492 32.20 -7.58 -13.85
CA LEU A 492 32.83 -6.64 -14.79
C LEU A 492 33.27 -5.33 -14.12
N THR A 493 32.49 -4.83 -13.17
CA THR A 493 32.69 -3.48 -12.60
C THR A 493 33.41 -3.47 -11.26
N LEU A 494 33.55 -4.59 -10.54
CA LEU A 494 34.33 -4.63 -9.30
C LEU A 494 35.82 -4.91 -9.58
N LYS A 495 36.70 -4.07 -9.04
CA LYS A 495 38.16 -4.27 -9.11
C LYS A 495 38.59 -5.58 -8.44
N THR A 496 39.74 -6.11 -8.85
CA THR A 496 40.48 -7.10 -8.06
C THR A 496 40.80 -6.52 -6.67
N ASN A 497 40.55 -7.28 -5.60
CA ASN A 497 40.54 -6.83 -4.20
C ASN A 497 39.45 -5.79 -3.86
N GLY A 498 38.53 -5.49 -4.78
CA GLY A 498 37.36 -4.66 -4.52
C GLY A 498 36.36 -5.38 -3.60
N ILE A 499 35.52 -4.60 -2.92
CA ILE A 499 34.56 -5.10 -1.93
C ILE A 499 33.13 -4.78 -2.38
N PHE A 500 32.29 -5.80 -2.42
CA PHE A 500 30.85 -5.68 -2.53
C PHE A 500 30.20 -5.76 -1.15
N LEU A 501 29.48 -4.71 -0.75
CA LEU A 501 28.70 -4.65 0.48
C LEU A 501 27.21 -4.75 0.12
N TYR A 502 26.52 -5.73 0.68
CA TYR A 502 25.14 -6.02 0.31
C TYR A 502 24.28 -6.28 1.53
N VAL A 503 23.11 -5.65 1.59
CA VAL A 503 22.09 -5.98 2.60
C VAL A 503 20.87 -6.57 1.91
N TYR A 504 20.43 -7.74 2.36
CA TYR A 504 19.34 -8.46 1.71
C TYR A 504 18.51 -9.30 2.67
N ARG A 505 17.37 -9.78 2.18
CA ARG A 505 16.47 -10.69 2.89
C ARG A 505 16.66 -12.14 2.46
N LYS A 506 16.65 -13.07 3.43
CA LYS A 506 16.86 -14.50 3.18
C LYS A 506 15.72 -15.15 2.39
N ASN A 507 14.50 -14.64 2.52
CA ASN A 507 13.32 -15.21 1.90
C ASN A 507 13.07 -14.77 0.44
N ARG A 508 14.03 -14.08 -0.19
CA ARG A 508 13.91 -13.64 -1.59
C ARG A 508 14.18 -14.76 -2.58
N ASP A 509 13.34 -14.89 -3.61
CA ASP A 509 13.55 -15.84 -4.71
C ASP A 509 14.84 -15.48 -5.47
N GLY A 510 15.78 -16.42 -5.55
CA GLY A 510 17.12 -16.21 -6.12
C GLY A 510 18.23 -15.87 -5.13
N SER A 511 17.93 -15.55 -3.86
CA SER A 511 18.97 -15.17 -2.88
C SER A 511 19.99 -16.29 -2.59
N GLN A 512 19.53 -17.54 -2.51
CA GLN A 512 20.41 -18.69 -2.36
C GLN A 512 21.28 -18.92 -3.60
N GLU A 513 20.69 -18.84 -4.79
CA GLU A 513 21.39 -19.01 -6.06
C GLU A 513 22.50 -17.96 -6.23
N PHE A 514 22.19 -16.70 -5.91
CA PHE A 514 23.17 -15.62 -5.94
C PHE A 514 24.37 -15.90 -5.02
N LEU A 515 24.10 -16.36 -3.79
CA LEU A 515 25.16 -16.72 -2.85
C LEU A 515 26.00 -17.90 -3.35
N GLU A 516 25.38 -18.91 -3.96
CA GLU A 516 26.09 -20.04 -4.56
C GLU A 516 26.95 -19.61 -5.75
N GLN A 517 26.46 -18.73 -6.62
CA GLN A 517 27.23 -18.20 -7.74
C GLN A 517 28.44 -17.38 -7.28
N LEU A 518 28.29 -16.53 -6.24
CA LEU A 518 29.42 -15.81 -5.65
C LEU A 518 30.45 -16.78 -5.04
N LYS A 519 30.01 -17.81 -4.31
CA LYS A 519 30.90 -18.83 -3.71
C LYS A 519 31.68 -19.63 -4.74
N ASN A 520 31.05 -19.93 -5.86
CA ASN A 520 31.69 -20.63 -6.98
C ASN A 520 32.59 -19.70 -7.81
N GLY A 521 32.47 -18.39 -7.62
CA GLY A 521 33.34 -17.37 -8.20
C GLY A 521 34.59 -17.09 -7.36
N ASN A 522 35.32 -16.04 -7.75
CA ASN A 522 36.54 -15.61 -7.08
C ASN A 522 36.25 -14.64 -5.94
N TYR A 523 35.42 -15.03 -4.96
CA TYR A 523 34.99 -14.16 -3.88
C TYR A 523 35.21 -14.76 -2.48
N ASP A 524 35.72 -13.94 -1.56
CA ASP A 524 35.68 -14.18 -0.12
C ASP A 524 34.40 -13.60 0.46
N ILE A 525 33.57 -14.42 1.11
CA ILE A 525 32.23 -14.00 1.57
C ILE A 525 32.13 -14.09 3.08
N GLN A 526 31.74 -12.98 3.69
CA GLN A 526 31.46 -12.87 5.12
C GLN A 526 30.02 -12.41 5.31
N LEU A 527 29.26 -13.16 6.12
CA LEU A 527 27.86 -12.87 6.42
C LEU A 527 27.73 -12.43 7.88
N PHE A 528 26.93 -11.39 8.10
CA PHE A 528 26.68 -10.80 9.40
C PHE A 528 25.18 -10.62 9.62
N THR A 529 24.75 -10.71 10.88
CA THR A 529 23.39 -10.34 11.28
C THR A 529 23.38 -8.88 11.70
N PRO A 530 22.42 -8.05 11.22
CA PRO A 530 22.28 -6.69 11.70
C PRO A 530 22.11 -6.62 13.22
N PRO A 531 22.82 -5.73 13.92
CA PRO A 531 22.63 -5.55 15.36
C PRO A 531 21.26 -4.93 15.66
N SER A 532 20.70 -5.20 16.84
CA SER A 532 19.32 -4.83 17.19
C SER A 532 19.02 -3.33 17.08
N HIS A 533 20.01 -2.46 17.32
CA HIS A 533 19.83 -1.01 17.20
C HIS A 533 19.64 -0.53 15.75
N TYR A 534 19.87 -1.38 14.75
CA TYR A 534 19.56 -1.05 13.36
C TYR A 534 18.06 -0.99 13.08
N PHE A 535 17.24 -1.60 13.93
CA PHE A 535 15.77 -1.64 13.79
C PHE A 535 15.05 -0.51 14.55
N ILE A 536 15.81 0.40 15.18
CA ILE A 536 15.25 1.60 15.83
C ILE A 536 15.01 2.68 14.77
N SER A 537 13.89 3.39 14.81
CA SER A 537 13.58 4.45 13.84
C SER A 537 14.69 5.51 13.76
N PRO A 538 15.27 5.76 12.57
CA PRO A 538 16.13 6.91 12.34
C PRO A 538 15.34 8.19 11.99
N PHE A 539 14.01 8.13 11.87
CA PHE A 539 13.21 9.25 11.38
C PHE A 539 12.94 10.27 12.48
N LEU A 540 13.14 11.55 12.18
CA LEU A 540 12.85 12.67 13.09
C LEU A 540 11.43 13.19 12.94
N ASN A 541 10.82 12.99 11.76
CA ASN A 541 9.50 13.48 11.40
C ASN A 541 8.50 12.35 11.05
N LEU A 542 8.76 11.13 11.53
CA LEU A 542 7.85 9.99 11.45
C LEU A 542 7.63 9.46 12.88
N SER A 543 6.36 9.28 13.28
CA SER A 543 6.08 8.71 14.60
C SER A 543 6.50 7.24 14.66
N GLN A 544 6.76 6.74 15.86
CA GLN A 544 7.15 5.34 16.06
C GLN A 544 6.11 4.36 15.50
N ASP A 545 4.81 4.61 15.75
CA ASP A 545 3.73 3.77 15.24
C ASP A 545 3.68 3.74 13.70
N LEU A 546 3.90 4.90 13.05
CA LEU A 546 3.94 4.97 11.58
C LEU A 546 5.20 4.30 11.02
N TYR A 547 6.32 4.39 11.71
CA TYR A 547 7.55 3.68 11.36
C TYR A 547 7.35 2.16 11.43
N GLU A 548 6.78 1.65 12.52
CA GLU A 548 6.53 0.22 12.69
C GLU A 548 5.51 -0.30 11.67
N ALA A 549 4.47 0.48 11.35
CA ALA A 549 3.50 0.12 10.32
C ALA A 549 4.13 0.11 8.91
N LYS A 550 4.98 1.11 8.60
CA LYS A 550 5.62 1.24 7.29
C LYS A 550 6.70 0.19 7.06
N PHE A 551 7.49 -0.11 8.10
CA PHE A 551 8.63 -1.02 8.04
C PHE A 551 8.33 -2.31 8.83
N SER A 552 7.15 -2.88 8.58
CA SER A 552 6.61 -4.03 9.33
C SER A 552 7.46 -5.29 9.19
N GLU A 553 8.26 -5.39 8.13
CA GLU A 553 9.23 -6.48 7.92
C GLU A 553 10.33 -6.50 8.99
N PHE A 554 10.59 -5.40 9.69
CA PHE A 554 11.53 -5.38 10.82
C PHE A 554 11.07 -6.19 12.04
N THR A 555 9.81 -6.67 12.06
CA THR A 555 9.33 -7.62 13.08
C THR A 555 10.10 -8.94 13.03
N ASP A 556 10.55 -9.39 11.85
CA ASP A 556 11.45 -10.53 11.70
C ASP A 556 12.89 -10.09 11.39
N THR A 557 13.56 -9.57 12.40
CA THR A 557 14.97 -9.17 12.33
C THR A 557 15.91 -10.28 11.84
N SER A 558 15.52 -11.55 11.97
CA SER A 558 16.33 -12.70 11.57
C SER A 558 16.39 -12.90 10.05
N ASN A 559 15.48 -12.26 9.32
CA ASN A 559 15.39 -12.33 7.87
C ASN A 559 16.45 -11.47 7.16
N PHE A 560 17.02 -10.46 7.84
CA PHE A 560 18.00 -9.56 7.26
C PHE A 560 19.43 -10.10 7.39
N VAL A 561 20.22 -9.95 6.32
CA VAL A 561 21.63 -10.36 6.26
C VAL A 561 22.45 -9.23 5.66
N MET A 562 23.59 -8.94 6.29
CA MET A 562 24.62 -8.07 5.74
C MET A 562 25.76 -8.94 5.22
N MET A 563 26.18 -8.71 3.99
CA MET A 563 27.20 -9.49 3.31
C MET A 563 28.34 -8.57 2.87
N ARG A 564 29.56 -8.92 3.31
CA ARG A 564 30.80 -8.36 2.78
C ARG A 564 31.44 -9.40 1.88
N CYS A 565 31.64 -9.04 0.62
CA CYS A 565 32.16 -9.93 -0.40
C CYS A 565 33.40 -9.29 -1.04
N GLN A 566 34.57 -9.92 -0.99
CA GLN A 566 35.81 -9.37 -1.56
C GLN A 566 36.27 -10.20 -2.75
N LYS A 567 36.52 -9.53 -3.88
CA LYS A 567 36.97 -10.19 -5.12
C LYS A 567 38.47 -10.49 -5.06
N TYR A 568 38.87 -11.70 -5.43
CA TYR A 568 40.27 -12.12 -5.52
C TYR A 568 40.95 -11.71 -6.83
#